data_AF-A0AAV9IR47-F1
#
_entry.id   AF-A0AAV9IR47-F1
#
_cell.length_a   1.000
_cell.length_b   1.000
_cell.length_c   1.000
_cell.angle_alpha   90.00
_cell.angle_beta   90.00
_cell.angle_gamma   90.00
#
_symmetry.space_group_name_H-M   'P 1'
#
loop_
_entity.id
_entity.type
_entity.pdbx_description
1 polymer ?
#
loop_
_entity_poly.entity_id
_entity_poly.type
_entity_poly.pdbx_seq_one_letter_code
_entity_poly.pdbx_strand_id
1 'polypeptide(L)'
;MSPKTLKGKSHLLEFYGIECDHCVDMEPLMDQLHKELGVPVRRFEVWYSEDNLRLLQKLDKGGACGGVPFFYNKKTRGWICGATTYANLRNWALGKPHQRFLPPPKDEPSQGSRIMNFFENLQKQAMERIQQRTEQAEKQKQQAVGAKGGKADAQRGDKARPKATSAQSKK
;
A
#
# COMPACT_ATOMS: atom_id res chain seq x y z
N MET A 1 -5.92 32.54 6.23
CA MET A 1 -4.69 32.17 6.96
C MET A 1 -3.58 31.97 5.94
N SER A 2 -2.66 32.92 5.81
CA SER A 2 -1.68 32.98 4.71
C SER A 2 -0.45 32.09 4.97
N PRO A 3 0.04 31.33 3.98
CA PRO A 3 1.24 30.50 4.10
C PRO A 3 2.49 31.36 3.88
N LYS A 4 2.84 32.15 4.89
CA LYS A 4 4.17 32.78 4.97
C LYS A 4 4.71 32.52 6.36
N THR A 5 5.52 31.47 6.50
CA THR A 5 6.75 31.34 7.32
C THR A 5 7.10 29.85 7.52
N LEU A 6 7.86 29.24 6.59
CA LEU A 6 8.61 27.99 6.85
C LEU A 6 10.11 28.19 6.65
N LYS A 7 10.59 29.42 6.84
CA LYS A 7 12.03 29.70 6.91
C LYS A 7 12.48 29.53 8.37
N GLY A 8 12.94 28.32 8.68
CA GLY A 8 13.72 27.97 9.88
C GLY A 8 12.89 27.43 11.05
N LYS A 9 13.11 26.23 11.60
CA LYS A 9 14.12 25.18 11.41
C LYS A 9 13.33 23.90 11.68
N SER A 10 13.21 22.97 10.73
CA SER A 10 12.67 21.65 11.07
C SER A 10 13.41 21.08 12.27
N HIS A 11 12.65 20.43 13.14
CA HIS A 11 13.17 19.71 14.29
C HIS A 11 13.69 18.33 13.89
N LEU A 12 13.39 17.88 12.68
CA LEU A 12 13.88 16.65 12.09
C LEU A 12 15.15 16.99 11.28
N LEU A 13 16.25 16.36 11.65
CA LEU A 13 17.54 16.53 11.01
C LEU A 13 17.98 15.20 10.41
N GLU A 14 18.63 15.24 9.26
CA GLU A 14 19.39 14.16 8.65
C GLU A 14 20.82 14.65 8.40
N PHE A 15 21.80 13.82 8.73
CA PHE A 15 23.18 14.00 8.33
C PHE A 15 23.51 12.92 7.30
N TYR A 16 24.04 13.34 6.15
CA TYR A 16 24.28 12.47 5.01
C TYR A 16 25.65 12.75 4.38
N GLY A 17 26.16 11.78 3.63
CA GLY A 17 27.29 11.97 2.72
C GLY A 17 26.79 12.02 1.28
N ILE A 18 27.39 12.85 0.43
CA ILE A 18 26.93 12.98 -0.97
C ILE A 18 27.12 11.71 -1.81
N GLU A 19 28.08 10.84 -1.46
CA GLU A 19 28.38 9.58 -2.17
C GLU A 19 27.91 8.35 -1.35
N CYS A 20 26.95 8.54 -0.44
CA CYS A 20 26.41 7.51 0.43
C CYS A 20 25.15 6.89 -0.20
N ASP A 21 25.24 5.67 -0.73
CA ASP A 21 24.11 4.95 -1.35
C ASP A 21 22.91 4.82 -0.41
N HIS A 22 23.15 4.43 0.85
CA HIS A 22 22.11 4.33 1.87
C HIS A 22 21.42 5.66 2.19
N CYS A 23 22.09 6.79 1.92
CA CYS A 23 21.50 8.11 2.10
C CYS A 23 20.56 8.44 0.93
N VAL A 24 20.89 7.99 -0.28
CA VAL A 24 20.03 8.11 -1.47
C VAL A 24 18.77 7.25 -1.31
N ASP A 25 18.91 6.02 -0.81
CA ASP A 25 17.78 5.10 -0.54
C ASP A 25 16.72 5.70 0.40
N MET A 26 17.14 6.62 1.29
CA MET A 26 16.25 7.26 2.25
C MET A 26 15.48 8.46 1.69
N GLU A 27 15.87 9.01 0.54
CA GLU A 27 15.24 10.21 -0.03
C GLU A 27 13.75 10.02 -0.34
N PRO A 28 13.32 8.93 -1.01
CA PRO A 28 11.89 8.70 -1.27
C PRO A 28 11.06 8.60 0.02
N LEU A 29 11.65 8.04 1.09
CA LEU A 29 10.98 7.90 2.38
C LEU A 29 10.81 9.24 3.09
N MET A 30 11.81 10.12 3.00
CA MET A 30 11.73 11.48 3.51
C MET A 30 10.72 12.33 2.74
N ASP A 31 10.67 12.17 1.42
CA ASP A 31 9.68 12.85 0.58
C ASP A 31 8.25 12.40 0.90
N GLN A 32 8.05 11.09 1.08
CA GLN A 32 6.77 10.55 1.54
C GLN A 32 6.39 11.12 2.91
N LEU A 33 7.34 11.12 3.85
CA LEU A 33 7.13 11.68 5.19
C LEU A 33 6.74 13.16 5.14
N HIS A 34 7.40 13.95 4.30
CA HIS A 34 7.09 15.36 4.13
C HIS A 34 5.68 15.57 3.56
N LYS A 35 5.29 14.81 2.55
CA LYS A 35 3.95 14.85 1.95
C LYS A 35 2.86 14.49 2.96
N GLU A 36 3.09 13.47 3.79
CA GLU A 36 2.09 13.01 4.77
C GLU A 36 1.97 13.92 5.99
N LEU A 37 3.10 14.41 6.53
CA LEU A 37 3.12 15.12 7.82
C LEU A 37 3.24 16.64 7.67
N GLY A 38 3.57 17.14 6.47
CA GLY A 38 3.85 18.55 6.23
C GLY A 38 5.12 19.07 6.92
N VAL A 39 5.96 18.17 7.46
CA VAL A 39 7.20 18.53 8.18
C VAL A 39 8.40 18.09 7.33
N PRO A 40 9.21 19.02 6.79
CA PRO A 40 10.38 18.64 6.00
C PRO A 40 11.51 18.11 6.90
N VAL A 41 12.34 17.20 6.40
CA VAL A 41 13.61 16.82 7.06
C VAL A 41 14.71 17.77 6.60
N ARG A 42 15.46 18.35 7.55
CA ARG A 42 16.60 19.20 7.22
C ARG A 42 17.85 18.36 7.07
N ARG A 43 18.42 18.38 5.87
CA ARG A 43 19.59 17.58 5.50
C ARG A 43 20.88 18.38 5.67
N PHE A 44 21.94 17.73 6.15
CA PHE A 44 23.27 18.30 6.34
C PHE A 44 24.32 17.36 5.74
N GLU A 45 24.99 17.81 4.68
CA GLU A 45 26.13 17.09 4.10
C GLU A 45 27.32 17.20 5.05
N VAL A 46 27.96 16.09 5.40
CA VAL A 46 29.04 16.07 6.43
C VAL A 46 30.43 15.73 5.91
N TRP A 47 30.60 15.20 4.70
CA TRP A 47 31.93 14.83 4.21
C TRP A 47 32.72 16.02 3.67
N TYR A 48 32.03 17.03 3.13
CA TYR A 48 32.63 18.23 2.55
C TYR A 48 32.28 19.51 3.33
N SER A 49 31.71 19.37 4.54
CA SER A 49 31.40 20.50 5.43
C SER A 49 31.81 20.22 6.87
N GLU A 50 32.90 20.85 7.31
CA GLU A 50 33.40 20.73 8.69
C GLU A 50 32.37 21.15 9.75
N ASP A 51 31.60 22.21 9.47
CA ASP A 51 30.63 22.72 10.44
C ASP A 51 29.47 21.74 10.65
N ASN A 52 29.03 21.08 9.58
CA ASN A 52 28.01 20.04 9.66
C ASN A 52 28.57 18.78 10.33
N LEU A 53 29.82 18.40 10.05
CA LEU A 53 30.49 17.29 10.72
C LEU A 53 30.62 17.53 12.23
N ARG A 54 31.04 18.75 12.64
CA ARG A 54 31.08 19.15 14.05
C ARG A 54 29.70 19.10 14.69
N LEU A 55 28.64 19.46 13.96
CA LEU A 55 27.26 19.34 14.45
C LEU A 55 26.85 17.88 14.64
N LEU A 56 27.18 17.00 13.69
CA LEU A 56 26.97 15.55 13.80
C LEU A 56 27.65 15.01 15.06
N GLN A 57 28.94 15.28 15.24
CA GLN A 57 29.72 14.83 16.40
C GLN A 57 29.15 15.31 17.74
N LYS A 58 28.57 16.52 17.80
CA LYS A 58 27.92 17.04 19.01
C LYS A 58 26.61 16.31 19.34
N LEU A 59 25.89 15.85 18.33
CA LEU A 59 24.60 15.17 18.48
C LEU A 59 24.77 13.66 18.70
N ASP A 60 25.72 13.04 18.00
CA ASP A 60 26.12 11.64 18.15
C ASP A 60 27.04 11.45 19.36
N LYS A 61 26.48 11.68 20.55
CA LYS A 61 27.24 11.64 21.80
C LYS A 61 27.86 10.26 22.02
N GLY A 62 29.19 10.23 22.07
CA GLY A 62 29.95 8.99 22.29
C GLY A 62 30.10 8.12 21.05
N GLY A 63 29.78 8.62 19.84
CA GLY A 63 29.90 7.86 18.60
C GLY A 63 28.95 6.66 18.56
N ALA A 64 27.74 6.82 19.10
CA ALA A 64 26.78 5.73 19.21
C ALA A 64 26.31 5.25 17.83
N CYS A 65 26.26 6.13 16.84
CA CYS A 65 26.04 5.76 15.44
C CYS A 65 27.36 5.64 14.66
N GLY A 66 28.19 6.68 14.70
CA GLY A 66 29.50 6.71 14.05
C GLY A 66 29.48 6.85 12.52
N GLY A 67 28.31 7.06 11.90
CA GLY A 67 28.18 7.08 10.43
C GLY A 67 26.93 7.79 9.90
N VAL A 68 26.72 7.69 8.59
CA VAL A 68 25.58 8.26 7.86
C VAL A 68 24.84 7.16 7.07
N PRO A 69 23.52 7.30 6.81
CA PRO A 69 22.66 8.42 7.22
C PRO A 69 22.38 8.41 8.73
N PHE A 70 22.37 9.58 9.35
CA PHE A 70 22.04 9.76 10.77
C PHE A 70 20.87 10.71 10.94
N PHE A 71 19.79 10.24 11.56
CA PHE A 71 18.59 11.02 11.79
C PHE A 71 18.51 11.47 13.26
N TYR A 72 18.25 12.76 13.50
CA TYR A 72 18.11 13.30 14.86
C TYR A 72 16.86 14.18 15.02
N ASN A 73 15.99 13.83 15.97
CA ASN A 73 14.79 14.59 16.28
C ASN A 73 15.07 15.51 17.46
N LYS A 74 15.11 16.83 17.22
CA LYS A 74 15.41 17.84 18.25
C LYS A 74 14.38 17.92 19.37
N LYS A 75 13.12 17.50 19.14
CA LYS A 75 12.07 17.56 20.16
C LYS A 75 12.19 16.41 21.15
N THR A 76 12.34 15.19 20.64
CA THR A 76 12.36 13.98 21.47
C THR A 76 13.78 13.54 21.85
N ARG A 77 14.80 14.08 21.18
CA ARG A 77 16.20 13.63 21.23
C ARG A 77 16.38 12.17 20.76
N GLY A 78 15.37 11.62 20.10
CA GLY A 78 15.43 10.32 19.45
C GLY A 78 16.27 10.36 18.18
N TRP A 79 16.90 9.25 17.86
CA TRP A 79 17.81 9.13 16.72
C TRP A 79 17.73 7.75 16.07
N ILE A 80 18.06 7.72 14.78
CA ILE A 80 18.19 6.50 13.97
C ILE A 80 19.57 6.53 13.31
N CYS A 81 20.24 5.39 13.30
CA CYS A 81 21.52 5.19 12.65
C CYS A 81 21.36 4.23 11.46
N GLY A 82 21.76 4.69 10.27
CA GLY A 82 21.65 3.95 9.02
C GLY A 82 20.30 4.07 8.34
N ALA A 83 20.20 3.45 7.16
CA ALA A 83 18.95 3.30 6.44
C ALA A 83 17.93 2.50 7.26
N THR A 84 16.65 2.79 7.07
CA THR A 84 15.57 2.19 7.87
C THR A 84 14.28 2.09 7.07
N THR A 85 13.31 1.32 7.59
CA THR A 85 11.95 1.28 7.04
C THR A 85 11.20 2.61 7.22
N TYR A 86 10.25 2.87 6.32
CA TYR A 86 9.35 4.03 6.41
C TYR A 86 8.60 4.09 7.74
N ALA A 87 8.08 2.96 8.22
CA ALA A 87 7.33 2.91 9.47
C ALA A 87 8.17 3.39 10.66
N ASN A 88 9.43 2.99 10.71
CA ASN A 88 10.36 3.41 11.76
C ASN A 88 10.75 4.88 11.64
N LEU A 89 11.04 5.35 10.41
CA LEU A 89 11.31 6.77 10.13
C LEU A 89 10.11 7.65 10.55
N ARG A 90 8.89 7.24 10.20
CA ARG A 90 7.65 7.94 10.55
C ARG A 90 7.42 7.98 12.06
N ASN A 91 7.63 6.86 12.75
CA ASN A 91 7.50 6.82 14.21
C ASN A 91 8.50 7.74 14.89
N TRP A 92 9.76 7.74 14.44
CA TRP A 92 10.78 8.67 14.92
C TRP A 92 10.39 10.13 14.70
N ALA A 93 9.86 10.47 13.53
CA ALA A 93 9.42 11.83 13.20
C ALA A 93 8.29 12.30 14.12
N LEU A 94 7.33 11.42 14.41
CA LEU A 94 6.19 11.69 15.30
C LEU A 94 6.55 11.61 16.80
N GLY A 95 7.78 11.24 17.15
CA GLY A 95 8.18 11.04 18.54
C GLY A 95 7.59 9.80 19.20
N LYS A 96 7.14 8.83 18.40
CA LYS A 96 6.66 7.51 18.85
C LYS A 96 7.83 6.55 19.08
N PRO A 97 7.59 5.40 19.75
CA PRO A 97 8.59 4.34 19.86
C PRO A 97 9.13 3.93 18.48
N HIS A 98 10.46 3.97 18.33
CA HIS A 98 11.19 3.62 17.12
C HIS A 98 12.49 2.90 17.53
N GLN A 99 13.03 2.12 16.61
CA GLN A 99 14.30 1.42 16.79
C GLN A 99 15.44 2.29 16.26
N ARG A 100 16.53 2.35 17.03
CA ARG A 100 17.74 3.11 16.67
C ARG A 100 18.49 2.48 15.48
N PHE A 101 18.44 1.15 15.39
CA PHE A 101 19.07 0.35 14.35
C PHE A 101 18.03 -0.65 13.84
N LEU A 102 17.28 -0.26 12.83
CA LEU A 102 16.38 -1.17 12.11
C LEU A 102 16.74 -1.13 10.63
N PRO A 103 17.49 -2.11 10.12
CA PRO A 103 17.83 -2.14 8.71
C PRO A 103 16.54 -2.31 7.88
N PRO A 104 16.49 -1.74 6.66
CA PRO A 104 15.41 -2.05 5.74
C PRO A 104 15.40 -3.56 5.44
N PRO A 105 14.22 -4.17 5.20
CA PRO A 105 14.15 -5.54 4.72
C PRO A 105 14.96 -5.63 3.43
N LYS A 106 15.75 -6.70 3.29
CA LYS A 106 16.39 -6.99 2.01
C LYS A 106 15.28 -7.36 1.05
N ASP A 107 15.22 -6.68 -0.10
CA ASP A 107 14.36 -7.06 -1.21
C ASP A 107 14.89 -8.37 -1.83
N GLU A 108 14.91 -9.44 -1.04
CA GLU A 108 15.00 -10.76 -1.59
C GLU A 108 13.67 -11.01 -2.32
N PRO A 109 13.68 -11.32 -3.62
CA PRO A 109 12.47 -11.78 -4.30
C PRO A 109 12.01 -13.05 -3.58
N SER A 110 11.11 -12.86 -2.62
CA SER A 110 10.68 -13.91 -1.74
C SER A 110 9.99 -14.99 -2.58
N GLN A 111 10.22 -16.23 -2.17
CA GLN A 111 9.64 -17.46 -2.69
C GLN A 111 8.10 -17.42 -2.89
N GLY A 112 7.42 -16.39 -2.36
CA GLY A 112 6.01 -16.04 -2.60
C GLY A 112 5.65 -15.70 -4.04
N SER A 113 6.62 -15.41 -4.91
CA SER A 113 6.35 -15.21 -6.34
C SER A 113 5.75 -16.48 -7.00
N ARG A 114 6.13 -17.68 -6.59
CA ARG A 114 5.58 -18.92 -7.18
C ARG A 114 4.13 -19.19 -6.81
N ILE A 115 3.72 -18.86 -5.59
CA ILE A 115 2.33 -19.06 -5.13
C ILE A 115 1.42 -18.02 -5.77
N MET A 116 1.85 -16.75 -5.81
CA MET A 116 1.07 -15.69 -6.47
C MET A 116 0.88 -15.98 -7.97
N ASN A 117 1.94 -16.41 -8.68
CA ASN A 117 1.85 -16.78 -10.09
C ASN A 117 0.89 -17.97 -10.35
N PHE A 118 0.81 -18.92 -9.40
CA PHE A 118 -0.16 -20.02 -9.49
C PHE A 118 -1.60 -19.53 -9.29
N PHE A 119 -1.85 -18.66 -8.31
CA PHE A 119 -3.17 -18.09 -8.05
C PHE A 119 -3.66 -17.21 -9.20
N GLU A 120 -2.79 -16.38 -9.79
CA GLU A 120 -3.11 -15.56 -10.96
C GLU A 120 -3.49 -16.42 -12.17
N ASN A 121 -2.73 -17.47 -12.44
CA ASN A 121 -3.04 -18.41 -13.51
C ASN A 121 -4.36 -19.14 -13.27
N LEU A 122 -4.66 -19.52 -12.03
CA LEU A 122 -5.91 -20.20 -11.69
C LEU A 122 -7.12 -19.27 -11.83
N GLN A 123 -6.99 -18.01 -11.39
CA GLN A 123 -8.02 -16.98 -11.58
C GLN A 123 -8.28 -16.70 -13.06
N LYS A 124 -7.21 -16.59 -13.88
CA LYS A 124 -7.33 -16.40 -15.32
C LYS A 124 -8.08 -17.55 -15.99
N GLN A 125 -7.73 -18.79 -15.68
CA GLN A 125 -8.43 -19.98 -16.21
C GLN A 125 -9.90 -20.04 -15.77
N ALA A 126 -10.22 -19.63 -14.53
CA ALA A 126 -11.58 -19.58 -14.05
C ALA A 126 -12.41 -18.52 -14.79
N MET A 127 -11.86 -17.32 -15.01
CA MET A 127 -12.51 -16.24 -15.75
C MET A 127 -12.74 -16.61 -17.22
N GLU A 128 -11.75 -17.22 -17.89
CA GLU A 128 -11.88 -17.71 -19.26
C GLU A 128 -13.01 -18.75 -19.39
N ARG A 129 -13.11 -19.68 -18.44
CA ARG A 129 -14.20 -20.69 -18.44
C ARG A 129 -15.57 -20.07 -18.18
N ILE A 130 -15.66 -19.04 -17.35
CA ILE A 130 -16.92 -18.31 -17.10
C ILE A 130 -17.33 -17.53 -18.35
N GLN A 131 -16.39 -16.85 -19.01
CA GLN A 131 -16.64 -16.13 -20.25
C GLN A 131 -17.12 -17.06 -21.36
N GLN A 132 -16.43 -18.19 -21.58
CA GLN A 132 -16.82 -19.20 -22.57
C GLN A 132 -18.23 -19.74 -22.30
N ARG A 133 -18.57 -20.02 -21.04
CA ARG A 133 -19.92 -20.48 -20.66
C ARG A 133 -20.98 -19.40 -20.90
N THR A 134 -20.64 -18.13 -20.70
CA THR A 134 -21.55 -17.00 -20.89
C THR A 134 -21.81 -16.79 -22.39
N GLU A 135 -20.77 -16.79 -23.22
CA GLU A 135 -20.87 -16.70 -24.68
C GLU A 135 -21.62 -17.90 -25.29
N GLN A 136 -21.40 -19.11 -24.77
CA GLN A 136 -22.14 -20.30 -25.19
C GLN A 136 -23.61 -20.24 -24.77
N ALA A 137 -23.92 -19.78 -23.56
CA ALA A 137 -25.29 -19.58 -23.11
C ALA A 137 -26.01 -18.50 -23.93
N GLU A 138 -25.32 -17.43 -24.34
CA GLU A 138 -25.87 -16.41 -25.24
C GLU A 138 -26.12 -16.95 -26.64
N LYS A 139 -25.19 -17.72 -27.22
CA LYS A 139 -25.37 -18.40 -28.52
C LYS A 139 -26.53 -19.40 -28.48
N GLN A 140 -26.66 -20.18 -27.40
CA GLN A 140 -27.77 -21.12 -27.21
C GLN A 140 -29.10 -20.39 -27.02
N LYS A 141 -29.13 -19.24 -26.33
CA LYS A 141 -30.33 -18.39 -26.24
C LYS A 141 -30.72 -17.82 -27.60
N GLN A 142 -29.76 -17.35 -28.40
CA GLN A 142 -30.00 -16.85 -29.76
C GLN A 142 -30.53 -17.96 -30.69
N GLN A 143 -30.01 -19.18 -30.58
CA GLN A 143 -30.49 -20.36 -31.31
C GLN A 143 -31.89 -20.83 -30.85
N ALA A 144 -32.18 -20.76 -29.54
CA ALA A 144 -33.49 -21.10 -29.00
C ALA A 144 -34.59 -20.09 -29.36
N VAL A 145 -34.23 -18.82 -29.57
CA VAL A 145 -35.15 -17.78 -30.08
C VAL A 145 -35.43 -17.99 -31.59
N GLY A 146 -34.47 -18.52 -32.35
CA GLY A 146 -34.67 -18.91 -33.76
C GLY A 146 -35.52 -20.17 -33.97
N ALA A 147 -35.60 -21.07 -32.99
CA ALA A 147 -36.33 -22.33 -33.08
C ALA A 147 -37.80 -22.29 -32.60
N LYS A 148 -38.28 -21.16 -32.07
CA LYS A 148 -39.68 -20.98 -31.59
C LYS A 148 -40.51 -20.03 -32.47
N GLY A 149 -40.29 -20.09 -33.78
CA GLY A 149 -41.05 -19.35 -34.80
C GLY A 149 -41.62 -20.26 -35.89
N GLY A 150 -42.41 -21.28 -35.51
CA GLY A 150 -43.11 -22.16 -36.45
C GLY A 150 -44.30 -22.83 -35.77
N LYS A 151 -45.44 -22.14 -35.78
CA LYS A 151 -46.75 -22.65 -35.32
C LYS A 151 -47.28 -23.71 -36.28
N ALA A 152 -47.89 -24.77 -35.75
CA ALA A 152 -49.05 -25.40 -36.37
C ALA A 152 -50.14 -25.57 -35.30
N ASP A 153 -51.33 -25.14 -35.69
CA ASP A 153 -52.59 -25.06 -34.97
C ASP A 153 -52.97 -26.26 -34.10
N ALA A 154 -53.66 -26.00 -32.98
CA ALA A 154 -55.12 -26.17 -32.91
C ALA A 154 -55.63 -26.17 -31.45
N GLN A 155 -56.68 -25.36 -31.26
CA GLN A 155 -57.83 -25.57 -30.36
C GLN A 155 -57.61 -25.32 -28.85
N ARG A 156 -58.10 -24.16 -28.39
CA ARG A 156 -59.42 -23.92 -27.73
C ARG A 156 -59.36 -24.38 -26.26
N GLY A 157 -59.26 -23.44 -25.31
CA GLY A 157 -60.42 -22.84 -24.64
C GLY A 157 -60.85 -23.78 -23.50
N ASP A 158 -61.05 -23.40 -22.24
CA ASP A 158 -61.69 -22.21 -21.72
C ASP A 158 -61.58 -22.31 -20.17
N LYS A 159 -61.66 -21.16 -19.50
CA LYS A 159 -62.15 -20.95 -18.12
C LYS A 159 -61.41 -21.45 -16.86
N ALA A 160 -61.03 -20.41 -16.09
CA ALA A 160 -61.54 -20.07 -14.75
C ALA A 160 -60.92 -20.76 -13.50
N ARG A 161 -60.00 -20.02 -12.88
CA ARG A 161 -59.97 -19.51 -11.48
C ARG A 161 -61.08 -19.98 -10.50
N PRO A 162 -60.87 -19.78 -9.18
CA PRO A 162 -60.25 -20.65 -8.17
C PRO A 162 -61.31 -21.11 -7.13
N LYS A 163 -60.92 -21.82 -6.05
CA LYS A 163 -61.46 -21.57 -4.70
C LYS A 163 -60.65 -22.26 -3.62
N ALA A 164 -60.26 -21.47 -2.63
CA ALA A 164 -59.82 -21.92 -1.32
C ALA A 164 -61.02 -22.46 -0.53
N THR A 165 -60.79 -23.42 0.36
CA THR A 165 -61.25 -23.40 1.76
C THR A 165 -60.66 -24.56 2.56
N SER A 166 -60.27 -24.23 3.78
CA SER A 166 -59.76 -25.05 4.87
C SER A 166 -60.81 -25.91 5.58
N ALA A 167 -60.39 -27.03 6.20
CA ALA A 167 -60.99 -27.64 7.40
C ALA A 167 -59.92 -28.52 8.09
N GLN A 168 -59.36 -28.12 9.25
CA GLN A 168 -59.72 -28.53 10.63
C GLN A 168 -59.71 -30.06 10.84
N SER A 169 -58.71 -30.67 11.52
CA SER A 169 -58.33 -30.65 12.95
C SER A 169 -59.22 -31.51 13.87
N LYS A 170 -58.53 -32.21 14.79
CA LYS A 170 -58.99 -33.01 15.96
C LYS A 170 -59.24 -34.49 15.61
N LYS A 171 -58.71 -35.48 16.33
CA LYS A 171 -58.35 -35.62 17.76
C LYS A 171 -57.11 -36.49 17.91
#